data_AF-A0A159Z575-F1
#
_entry.id   AF-A0A159Z575-F1
#
_cell.length_a   1.000
_cell.length_b   1.000
_cell.length_c   1.000
_cell.angle_alpha   90.00
_cell.angle_beta   90.00
_cell.angle_gamma   90.00
#
_symmetry.space_group_name_H-M   'P 1'
#
loop_
_entity.id
_entity.type
_entity.pdbx_description
1 polymer ?
#
loop_
_entity_poly.entity_id
_entity_poly.type
_entity_poly.pdbx_seq_one_letter_code
_entity_poly.pdbx_strand_id
1 'polypeptide(L)'
;MAGRVADEVVLSDEERAFLEAQVRRHKAARSLSDRCRMILFCAEGLQSKDVAARLGVHEHTVGKWRRRFVQDRIDGLTDEYRPGRPRTVADTQVAEVIERTLNTTPTLCIEL
;
A
#
# COMPACT_ATOMS: atom_id res chain seq x y z
N MET A 1 7.13 -24.80 -1.71
CA MET A 1 7.29 -24.02 -2.95
C MET A 1 7.82 -22.65 -2.57
N ALA A 2 9.06 -22.31 -2.93
CA ALA A 2 9.61 -21.00 -2.64
C ALA A 2 8.90 -19.96 -3.53
N GLY A 3 7.99 -19.20 -2.94
CA GLY A 3 7.32 -18.11 -3.63
C GLY A 3 8.34 -17.08 -4.08
N ARG A 4 8.15 -16.53 -5.29
CA ARG A 4 8.97 -15.46 -5.86
C ARG A 4 9.20 -14.39 -4.80
N VAL A 5 10.47 -14.11 -4.46
CA VAL A 5 10.82 -13.07 -3.48
C VAL A 5 10.31 -11.75 -4.00
N ALA A 6 9.38 -11.12 -3.28
CA ALA A 6 8.82 -9.84 -3.67
C ALA A 6 9.84 -8.73 -3.40
N ASP A 7 9.95 -7.75 -4.31
CA ASP A 7 10.93 -6.67 -4.22
C ASP A 7 10.84 -5.94 -2.88
N GLU A 8 11.93 -5.80 -2.13
CA GLU A 8 11.90 -5.19 -0.80
C GLU A 8 11.47 -3.71 -0.88
N VAL A 9 10.57 -3.29 0.02
CA VAL A 9 10.12 -1.90 0.12
C VAL A 9 10.78 -1.28 1.34
N VAL A 10 11.74 -0.40 1.11
CA VAL A 10 12.34 0.46 2.13
C VAL A 10 11.85 1.89 1.89
N LEU A 11 11.38 2.57 2.94
CA LEU A 11 10.89 3.95 2.89
C LEU A 11 11.86 4.89 3.61
N SER A 12 12.12 6.05 3.03
CA SER A 12 12.66 7.18 3.78
C SER A 12 11.58 7.77 4.71
N ASP A 13 12.00 8.62 5.65
CA ASP A 13 11.08 9.31 6.56
C ASP A 13 10.13 10.24 5.78
N GLU A 14 10.63 10.91 4.74
CA GLU A 14 9.82 11.78 3.88
C GLU A 14 8.78 11.00 3.10
N GLU A 15 9.15 9.83 2.57
CA GLU A 15 8.23 8.97 1.84
C GLU A 15 7.17 8.39 2.75
N ARG A 16 7.56 7.91 3.93
CA ARG A 16 6.61 7.43 4.94
C ARG A 16 5.61 8.52 5.31
N ALA A 17 6.10 9.71 5.64
CA ALA A 17 5.25 10.86 5.98
C ALA A 17 4.30 11.23 4.84
N PHE A 18 4.79 11.22 3.60
CA PHE A 18 3.96 11.47 2.42
C PHE A 18 2.84 10.43 2.28
N LEU A 19 3.18 9.14 2.35
CA LEU A 19 2.22 8.05 2.20
C LEU A 19 1.15 8.10 3.30
N GLU A 20 1.54 8.28 4.55
CA GLU A 20 0.61 8.42 5.68
C GLU A 20 -0.32 9.63 5.50
N ALA A 21 0.20 10.77 5.05
CA ALA A 21 -0.59 11.95 4.77
C ALA A 21 -1.62 11.71 3.66
N GLN A 22 -1.26 11.00 2.57
CA GLN A 22 -2.20 10.66 1.50
C GLN A 22 -3.30 9.69 1.96
N VAL A 23 -3.01 8.82 2.92
CA VAL A 23 -4.04 7.92 3.45
C VAL A 23 -5.01 8.65 4.37
N ARG A 24 -4.54 9.63 5.15
CA ARG A 24 -5.39 10.45 6.03
C ARG A 24 -6.26 11.45 5.26
N ARG A 25 -5.87 11.82 4.04
CA ARG A 25 -6.54 12.86 3.27
C ARG A 25 -7.86 12.37 2.68
N HIS A 26 -8.98 12.86 3.22
CA HIS A 26 -10.34 12.58 2.74
C HIS A 26 -10.63 12.94 1.27
N LYS A 27 -9.84 13.82 0.64
CA LYS A 27 -9.99 14.22 -0.78
C LYS A 27 -9.07 13.49 -1.76
N ALA A 28 -8.20 12.60 -1.28
CA ALA A 28 -7.41 11.80 -2.22
C ALA A 28 -8.35 10.90 -3.03
N ALA A 29 -8.08 10.74 -4.33
CA ALA A 29 -8.80 9.75 -5.11
C ALA A 29 -8.63 8.40 -4.40
N ARG A 30 -9.73 7.68 -4.12
CA ARG A 30 -9.73 6.40 -3.38
C ARG A 30 -8.61 5.46 -3.84
N SER A 31 -8.33 5.46 -5.16
CA SER A 31 -7.25 4.69 -5.76
C SER A 31 -5.83 5.08 -5.31
N LEU A 32 -5.51 6.34 -5.02
CA LEU A 32 -4.18 6.74 -4.55
C LEU A 32 -3.99 6.34 -3.08
N SER A 33 -4.97 6.61 -2.21
CA SER A 33 -4.90 6.20 -0.81
C SER A 33 -4.75 4.68 -0.65
N ASP A 34 -5.46 3.88 -1.47
CA ASP A 34 -5.32 2.42 -1.44
C ASP A 34 -3.91 1.98 -1.88
N ARG A 35 -3.31 2.61 -2.90
CA ARG A 35 -1.92 2.35 -3.30
C ARG A 35 -0.94 2.69 -2.17
N CYS A 36 -1.12 3.83 -1.51
CA CYS A 36 -0.27 4.23 -0.39
C CYS A 36 -0.37 3.24 0.78
N ARG A 37 -1.59 2.76 1.12
CA ARG A 37 -1.78 1.71 2.13
C ARG A 37 -1.05 0.41 1.77
N MET A 38 -1.10 0.00 0.51
CA MET A 38 -0.38 -1.20 0.04
C MET A 38 1.12 -1.09 0.31
N ILE A 39 1.72 0.07 -0.03
CA ILE A 39 3.17 0.29 0.15
C ILE A 39 3.56 0.36 1.63
N LEU A 40 2.76 1.02 2.47
CA LEU A 40 3.00 1.05 3.92
C LEU A 40 3.06 -0.36 4.51
N PHE A 41 2.11 -1.25 4.18
CA PHE A 41 2.17 -2.64 4.64
C PHE A 41 3.34 -3.44 4.04
N CYS A 42 3.69 -3.21 2.76
CA CYS A 42 4.86 -3.85 2.17
C CYS A 42 6.15 -3.42 2.88
N ALA A 43 6.23 -2.17 3.33
CA ALA A 43 7.37 -1.64 4.09
C ALA A 43 7.46 -2.19 5.52
N GLU A 44 6.35 -2.70 6.07
CA GLU A 44 6.32 -3.46 7.32
C GLU A 44 6.74 -4.94 7.12
N GLY A 45 7.12 -5.33 5.89
CA GLY A 45 7.58 -6.68 5.56
C GLY A 45 6.47 -7.65 5.16
N LEU A 46 5.22 -7.19 5.04
CA LEU A 46 4.11 -8.06 4.63
C LEU A 46 4.27 -8.50 3.16
N GLN A 47 3.87 -9.75 2.89
CA GLN A 47 3.82 -10.26 1.53
C GLN A 47 2.59 -9.74 0.80
N SER A 48 2.66 -9.67 -0.53
CA SER A 48 1.55 -9.18 -1.38
C SER A 48 0.23 -9.92 -1.11
N LYS A 49 0.29 -11.21 -0.79
CA LYS A 49 -0.88 -12.04 -0.43
C LYS A 49 -1.55 -11.56 0.86
N ASP A 50 -0.78 -11.26 1.89
CA ASP A 50 -1.30 -10.84 3.20
C ASP A 50 -1.88 -9.42 3.13
N VAL A 51 -1.18 -8.52 2.43
CA VAL A 51 -1.68 -7.17 2.13
C VAL A 51 -2.99 -7.23 1.34
N ALA A 52 -3.06 -8.11 0.34
CA ALA A 52 -4.26 -8.30 -0.48
C ALA A 52 -5.45 -8.79 0.33
N ALA A 53 -5.25 -9.80 1.19
CA ALA A 53 -6.28 -10.29 2.10
C ALA A 53 -6.78 -9.19 3.04
N ARG A 54 -5.86 -8.37 3.58
CA ARG A 54 -6.20 -7.28 4.50
C ARG A 54 -6.97 -6.14 3.84
N LEU A 55 -6.65 -5.81 2.60
CA LEU A 55 -7.26 -4.70 1.86
C LEU A 55 -8.45 -5.13 0.98
N GLY A 56 -8.75 -6.42 0.88
CA GLY A 56 -9.83 -6.94 0.03
C GLY A 56 -9.54 -6.74 -1.47
N VAL A 57 -8.28 -6.83 -1.89
CA VAL A 57 -7.86 -6.68 -3.29
C VAL A 57 -7.19 -7.95 -3.81
N HIS A 58 -6.95 -8.03 -5.12
CA HIS A 58 -6.15 -9.12 -5.67
C HIS A 58 -4.65 -8.95 -5.38
N GLU A 59 -3.96 -10.04 -5.06
CA GLU A 59 -2.50 -10.10 -4.84
C GLU A 59 -1.70 -9.43 -5.97
N HIS A 60 -2.11 -9.68 -7.23
CA HIS A 60 -1.46 -9.10 -8.40
C HIS A 60 -1.51 -7.56 -8.41
N THR A 61 -2.57 -6.96 -7.86
CA THR A 61 -2.68 -5.50 -7.71
C THR A 61 -1.63 -4.98 -6.76
N VAL A 62 -1.43 -5.64 -5.61
CA VAL A 62 -0.40 -5.26 -4.64
C VAL A 62 0.99 -5.40 -5.25
N GLY A 63 1.27 -6.54 -5.90
CA GLY A 63 2.55 -6.79 -6.56
C GLY A 63 2.88 -5.74 -7.64
N LYS A 64 1.88 -5.31 -8.42
CA LYS A 64 2.03 -4.23 -9.40
C LYS A 64 2.49 -2.93 -8.73
N TRP A 65 1.80 -2.48 -7.68
CA TRP A 65 2.14 -1.20 -7.03
C TRP A 65 3.45 -1.27 -6.28
N ARG A 66 3.73 -2.39 -5.62
CA ARG A 66 5.02 -2.67 -4.98
C ARG A 66 6.17 -2.52 -5.96
N ARG A 67 6.08 -3.17 -7.13
CA ARG A 67 7.08 -3.06 -8.19
C ARG A 67 7.23 -1.62 -8.69
N ARG A 68 6.12 -0.92 -8.96
CA ARG A 68 6.17 0.49 -9.40
C ARG A 68 6.81 1.41 -8.36
N PHE A 69 6.55 1.19 -7.07
CA PHE A 69 7.19 1.97 -6.02
C PHE A 69 8.70 1.70 -5.93
N VAL A 70 9.12 0.44 -6.07
CA VAL A 70 10.56 0.12 -6.07
C VAL A 70 11.28 0.77 -7.25
N GLN A 71 10.64 0.85 -8.42
CA GLN A 71 11.21 1.44 -9.62
C GLN A 71 11.17 2.98 -9.62
N ASP A 72 10.01 3.55 -9.32
CA ASP A 72 9.68 4.96 -9.58
C ASP A 72 9.31 5.73 -8.29
N ARG A 73 9.48 5.12 -7.12
CA ARG A 73 9.15 5.70 -5.80
C ARG A 73 7.72 6.24 -5.75
N ILE A 74 7.52 7.43 -5.15
CA ILE A 74 6.21 8.09 -5.03
C ILE A 74 5.56 8.33 -6.41
N ASP A 75 6.35 8.69 -7.42
CA ASP A 75 5.84 8.98 -8.76
C ASP A 75 5.18 7.75 -9.39
N GLY A 76 5.71 6.56 -9.09
CA GLY A 76 5.14 5.26 -9.47
C GLY A 76 3.74 4.96 -8.92
N LEU A 77 3.28 5.69 -7.89
CA LEU A 77 1.96 5.52 -7.28
C LEU A 77 0.90 6.44 -7.89
N THR A 78 1.33 7.47 -8.61
CA THR A 78 0.42 8.31 -9.38
C THR A 78 0.02 7.58 -10.68
N ASP A 79 -1.22 7.76 -11.11
CA ASP A 79 -1.56 7.38 -12.49
C ASP A 79 -0.84 8.40 -13.37
N GLU A 80 -0.04 7.94 -14.34
CA GLU A 80 0.33 8.81 -15.45
C GLU A 80 -0.97 9.36 -16.01
N TYR A 81 -1.03 10.70 -16.11
CA TYR A 81 -2.18 11.40 -16.63
C TYR A 81 -2.60 10.80 -17.99
N ARG A 82 -3.68 9.99 -18.01
CA ARG A 82 -4.40 9.67 -19.23
C ARG A 82 -5.38 10.81 -19.49
N PRO A 83 -5.26 11.58 -20.60
CA PRO A 83 -6.30 12.51 -20.99
C PRO A 83 -7.59 11.71 -21.30
N GLY A 84 -8.55 11.74 -20.38
CA GLY A 84 -9.82 11.05 -20.51
C GLY A 84 -10.64 10.96 -19.22
N ARG A 85 -11.71 11.77 -19.15
CA ARG A 85 -12.78 11.88 -18.14
C ARG A 85 -12.33 12.13 -16.67
N PRO A 86 -12.65 13.29 -16.08
CA PRO A 86 -12.36 13.55 -14.67
C PRO A 86 -13.09 12.52 -13.79
N ARG A 87 -12.34 11.78 -12.96
CA ARG A 87 -12.91 10.81 -12.02
C ARG A 87 -13.51 11.58 -10.84
N THR A 88 -14.82 11.79 -10.89
CA THR A 88 -15.60 12.25 -9.74
C THR A 88 -15.60 11.15 -8.68
N VAL A 89 -14.96 11.39 -7.54
CA VAL A 89 -15.08 10.53 -6.36
C VAL A 89 -16.00 11.23 -5.37
N ALA A 90 -17.24 10.76 -5.32
CA ALA A 90 -18.19 11.04 -4.24
C ALA A 90 -18.03 10.00 -3.12
N ASP A 91 -18.31 10.48 -1.91
CA ASP A 91 -18.12 9.89 -0.58
C ASP A 91 -18.53 8.42 -0.41
N THR A 92 -17.79 7.69 0.43
CA THR A 92 -18.31 6.94 1.60
C THR A 92 -17.14 6.48 2.48
N GLN A 93 -17.38 6.56 3.79
CA GLN A 93 -16.49 6.37 4.94
C GLN A 93 -15.55 5.16 4.87
N VAL A 94 -14.25 5.41 5.08
CA VAL A 94 -13.30 4.48 5.70
C VAL A 94 -12.47 5.29 6.69
N ALA A 95 -12.97 5.41 7.90
CA ALA A 95 -12.26 5.96 9.05
C ALA A 95 -12.30 4.92 10.17
N GLU A 96 -11.34 3.99 10.12
CA GLU A 96 -10.63 3.40 11.25
C GLU A 96 -9.57 2.44 10.68
N VAL A 97 -8.49 2.19 11.43
CA VAL A 97 -7.35 1.31 11.10
C VAL A 97 -6.20 1.96 10.29
N ILE A 98 -5.58 3.02 10.82
CA ILE A 98 -4.10 3.18 10.85
C ILE A 98 -3.66 3.69 12.24
N GLU A 99 -4.26 3.18 13.30
CA GLU A 99 -3.74 3.42 14.66
C GLU A 99 -3.78 2.13 15.47
N ARG A 100 -3.22 1.05 14.90
CA ARG A 100 -2.93 -0.22 15.61
C ARG A 100 -2.11 -1.26 14.83
N THR A 101 -1.36 -0.88 13.78
CA THR A 101 -0.50 -1.84 13.05
C THR A 101 0.98 -1.47 13.05
N LEU A 102 1.46 -0.64 13.98
CA LEU A 102 2.90 -0.42 14.12
C LEU A 102 3.55 -1.29 15.20
N ASN A 103 2.82 -2.18 15.89
CA ASN A 103 3.40 -3.06 16.92
C ASN A 103 2.68 -4.41 17.04
N THR A 104 2.70 -5.22 16.00
CA THR A 104 2.62 -6.67 16.17
C THR A 104 3.37 -7.33 15.04
N THR A 105 4.68 -7.48 15.21
CA THR A 105 5.41 -8.56 14.56
C THR A 105 4.70 -9.85 14.99
N PRO A 106 4.07 -10.64 14.10
CA PRO A 106 3.69 -11.97 14.49
C PRO A 106 5.02 -12.70 14.73
N THR A 107 5.34 -12.95 16.00
CA THR A 107 6.40 -13.88 16.35
C THR A 107 6.00 -15.22 15.78
N LEU A 108 6.57 -15.56 14.62
CA LEU A 108 6.59 -16.92 14.11
C LEU A 108 7.45 -17.72 15.09
N CYS A 109 6.82 -18.28 16.12
CA CYS A 109 7.41 -19.36 16.89
C CYS A 109 7.32 -20.62 16.03
N ILE A 110 8.48 -20.97 15.48
CA ILE A 110 8.86 -22.30 15.04
C ILE A 110 8.87 -23.24 16.27
N GLU A 111 8.59 -24.53 16.04
CA GLU A 111 8.66 -25.71 16.93
C GLU A 111 7.46 -26.05 17.83
N LEU A 112 6.64 -27.02 17.39
CA LEU A 112 6.60 -28.40 17.92
C LEU A 112 5.75 -29.32 17.02
#